data_AF-A0A7S4BFN3-F1
#
_entry.id   AF-A0A7S4BFN3-F1
#
_cell.length_a   1.000
_cell.length_b   1.000
_cell.length_c   1.000
_cell.angle_alpha   90.00
_cell.angle_beta   90.00
_cell.angle_gamma   90.00
#
_symmetry.space_group_name_H-M   'P 1'
#
loop_
_entity.id
_entity.type
_entity.pdbx_description
1 polymer ?
#
loop_
_entity_poly.entity_id
_entity_poly.type
_entity_poly.pdbx_seq_one_letter_code
_entity_poly.pdbx_strand_id
1 'polypeptide(L)'
;MKNFVDWLHAQGVTLSGVQIAEDTGKQRGAFVVAARNLYAGEAIAIIPKHLILSVRTASSASVVQRLMEAGCSQSSALNLVIAHERSLKGASRWHNYLRTIPPYEPLPLLWKEAELQMLHGTGLEEDARTRKRQLQEDYASIMQFVRSSPQSNLRSSLLRVSEEQYLFAATLASSRAFFVDEAHGEALVPFADVFNHKVALVPDDATLEGFDGAGKNGDDGDDG
;
A
#
# COMPACT_ATOMS: atom_id res chain seq x y z
N MET A 1 15.20 -10.75 -7.57
CA MET A 1 14.49 -9.84 -8.49
C MET A 1 14.37 -10.28 -9.95
N LYS A 2 15.30 -11.06 -10.52
CA LYS A 2 15.20 -11.53 -11.93
C LYS A 2 13.84 -12.12 -12.31
N ASN A 3 13.32 -13.06 -11.51
CA ASN A 3 12.02 -13.69 -11.72
C ASN A 3 10.83 -12.70 -11.73
N PHE A 4 10.96 -11.54 -11.09
CA PHE A 4 9.91 -10.51 -11.09
C PHE A 4 9.92 -9.69 -12.38
N VAL A 5 11.10 -9.26 -12.86
CA VAL A 5 11.22 -8.55 -14.14
C VAL A 5 10.79 -9.43 -15.31
N ASP A 6 11.21 -10.69 -15.32
CA ASP A 6 10.79 -11.65 -16.36
C ASP A 6 9.27 -11.86 -16.34
N TRP A 7 8.67 -11.90 -15.14
CA TRP A 7 7.21 -11.97 -14.98
C TRP A 7 6.51 -10.71 -15.47
N LEU A 8 7.03 -9.51 -15.20
CA LEU A 8 6.48 -8.24 -15.70
C LEU A 8 6.43 -8.25 -17.23
N HIS A 9 7.55 -8.57 -17.90
CA HIS A 9 7.61 -8.64 -19.36
C HIS A 9 6.66 -9.70 -19.93
N ALA A 10 6.58 -10.89 -19.30
CA ALA A 10 5.67 -11.94 -19.71
C ALA A 10 4.18 -11.55 -19.56
N GLN A 11 3.87 -10.59 -18.69
CA GLN A 11 2.51 -10.04 -18.50
C GLN A 11 2.26 -8.79 -19.36
N GLY A 12 3.17 -8.44 -20.28
CA GLY A 12 3.02 -7.32 -21.21
C GLY A 12 3.35 -5.95 -20.61
N VAL A 13 4.08 -5.90 -19.49
CA VAL A 13 4.60 -4.63 -18.96
C VAL A 13 5.76 -4.17 -19.82
N THR A 14 5.73 -2.92 -20.25
CA THR A 14 6.84 -2.29 -20.98
C THR A 14 7.60 -1.38 -20.03
N LEU A 15 8.92 -1.56 -19.93
CA LEU A 15 9.82 -0.69 -19.18
C LEU A 15 10.77 0.02 -20.14
N SER A 16 10.93 1.34 -20.00
CA SER A 16 11.78 2.15 -20.87
C SER A 16 12.72 3.04 -20.07
N GLY A 17 14.03 2.84 -20.26
CA GLY A 17 15.06 3.67 -19.66
C GLY A 17 15.19 3.54 -18.13
N VAL A 18 14.57 2.52 -17.53
CA VAL A 18 14.60 2.25 -16.09
C VAL A 18 14.91 0.78 -15.82
N GLN A 19 15.50 0.51 -14.66
CA GLN A 19 15.76 -0.84 -14.16
C GLN A 19 15.51 -0.89 -12.65
N ILE A 20 15.14 -2.08 -12.15
CA ILE A 20 15.01 -2.28 -10.71
C ILE A 20 16.38 -2.69 -10.15
N ALA A 21 16.83 -1.98 -9.12
CA ALA A 21 18.01 -2.28 -8.34
C ALA A 21 17.61 -2.71 -6.92
N GLU A 22 18.51 -3.41 -6.23
CA GLU A 22 18.36 -3.81 -4.83
C GLU A 22 19.49 -3.20 -4.01
N ASP A 23 19.15 -2.70 -2.83
CA ASP A 23 20.15 -2.30 -1.85
C ASP A 23 20.64 -3.56 -1.13
N THR A 24 21.86 -3.99 -1.45
CA THR A 24 22.52 -5.09 -0.74
C THR A 24 22.90 -4.72 0.70
N GLY A 25 22.85 -3.43 1.04
CA GLY A 25 23.14 -2.84 2.34
C GLY A 25 21.93 -2.69 3.25
N LYS A 26 21.08 -3.72 3.39
CA LYS A 26 20.01 -3.87 4.42
C LYS A 26 18.98 -2.74 4.63
N GLN A 27 19.05 -1.58 3.99
CA GLN A 27 18.28 -0.40 4.43
C GLN A 27 17.17 0.05 3.46
N ARG A 28 17.33 -0.07 2.14
CA ARG A 28 16.36 0.54 1.19
C ARG A 28 15.46 -0.41 0.40
N GLY A 29 15.62 -1.72 0.54
CA GLY A 29 14.82 -2.68 -0.25
C GLY A 29 15.05 -2.55 -1.75
N ALA A 30 14.02 -2.84 -2.56
CA ALA A 30 14.06 -2.68 -4.02
C ALA A 30 13.69 -1.25 -4.43
N PHE A 31 14.39 -0.69 -5.41
CA PHE A 31 14.15 0.66 -5.92
C PHE A 31 14.38 0.75 -7.42
N VAL A 32 13.78 1.75 -8.07
CA VAL A 32 13.97 2.00 -9.51
C VAL A 32 15.11 2.99 -9.73
N VAL A 33 16.02 2.66 -10.66
CA VAL A 33 17.06 3.58 -11.14
C VAL A 33 16.91 3.82 -12.63
N ALA A 34 17.32 5.01 -13.06
CA ALA A 34 17.43 5.32 -14.48
C ALA A 34 18.60 4.50 -15.10
N ALA A 35 18.35 3.88 -16.24
CA ALA A 35 19.35 3.17 -17.04
C ALA A 35 19.94 4.06 -18.15
N ARG A 36 19.34 5.23 -18.38
CA ARG A 36 19.80 6.28 -19.30
C ARG A 36 19.20 7.62 -18.88
N ASN A 37 19.54 8.69 -19.59
CA ASN A 37 18.86 9.97 -19.44
C ASN A 37 17.36 9.82 -19.78
N LEU A 38 16.52 10.36 -18.92
CA LEU A 38 15.06 10.39 -19.03
C LEU A 38 14.62 11.84 -19.22
N TYR A 39 13.61 12.06 -20.04
CA TYR A 39 13.06 13.40 -20.26
C TYR A 39 11.67 13.54 -19.63
N ALA A 40 11.31 14.76 -19.23
CA ALA A 40 9.98 15.04 -18.68
C ALA A 40 8.89 14.71 -19.72
N GLY A 41 7.81 14.06 -19.26
CA GLY A 41 6.72 13.59 -20.12
C GLY A 41 6.98 12.24 -20.80
N GLU A 42 8.16 11.65 -20.63
CA GLU A 42 8.48 10.34 -21.16
C GLU A 42 7.80 9.21 -20.38
N ALA A 43 7.15 8.28 -21.10
CA ALA A 43 6.60 7.07 -20.49
C ALA A 43 7.71 6.06 -20.17
N ILE A 44 8.01 5.90 -18.88
CA ILE A 44 9.04 4.97 -18.39
C ILE A 44 8.48 3.57 -18.11
N ALA A 45 7.17 3.46 -17.90
CA ALA A 45 6.50 2.18 -17.71
C ALA A 45 5.05 2.23 -18.22
N ILE A 46 4.60 1.13 -18.84
CA ILE A 46 3.20 0.91 -19.23
C ILE A 46 2.77 -0.42 -18.63
N ILE A 47 1.76 -0.38 -17.75
CA ILE A 47 1.30 -1.51 -16.95
C ILE A 47 -0.14 -1.86 -17.34
N PRO A 48 -0.41 -3.06 -17.88
CA PRO A 48 -1.76 -3.46 -18.24
C PRO A 48 -2.69 -3.54 -17.01
N LYS A 49 -3.91 -3.00 -17.10
CA LYS A 49 -4.87 -2.98 -15.97
C LYS A 49 -5.20 -4.37 -15.40
N HIS A 50 -5.21 -5.40 -16.24
CA HIS A 50 -5.46 -6.75 -15.77
C HIS A 50 -4.38 -7.23 -14.78
N LEU A 51 -3.17 -6.66 -14.77
CA LEU A 51 -2.06 -6.99 -13.87
C LEU A 51 -2.14 -6.32 -12.49
N ILE A 52 -2.98 -5.30 -12.36
CA ILE A 52 -3.21 -4.61 -11.10
C ILE A 52 -3.87 -5.59 -10.12
N LEU A 53 -3.44 -5.59 -8.86
CA LEU A 53 -4.08 -6.35 -7.79
C LEU A 53 -5.13 -5.47 -7.10
N SER A 54 -6.40 -5.68 -7.47
CA SER A 54 -7.55 -4.98 -6.91
C SER A 54 -8.66 -5.97 -6.56
N VAL A 55 -9.72 -5.49 -5.92
CA VAL A 55 -10.93 -6.30 -5.67
C VAL A 55 -11.47 -6.92 -6.96
N ARG A 56 -11.40 -6.19 -8.08
CA ARG A 56 -11.95 -6.63 -9.35
C ARG A 56 -11.15 -7.75 -10.00
N THR A 57 -9.83 -7.71 -9.91
CA THR A 57 -8.94 -8.64 -10.63
C THR A 57 -8.62 -9.89 -9.82
N ALA A 58 -8.69 -9.81 -8.49
CA ALA A 58 -8.33 -10.89 -7.57
C ALA A 58 -9.14 -12.17 -7.76
N SER A 59 -8.53 -13.31 -7.40
CA SER A 59 -9.20 -14.62 -7.45
C SER A 59 -10.43 -14.70 -6.54
N SER A 60 -10.48 -13.87 -5.50
CA SER A 60 -11.58 -13.76 -4.56
C SER A 60 -12.67 -12.75 -4.97
N ALA A 61 -12.58 -12.13 -6.14
CA ALA A 61 -13.44 -11.01 -6.57
C ALA A 61 -14.93 -11.27 -6.32
N SER A 62 -15.43 -12.45 -6.66
CA SER A 62 -16.86 -12.78 -6.52
C SER A 62 -17.38 -12.76 -5.08
N VAL A 63 -16.56 -13.16 -4.10
CA VAL A 63 -16.94 -13.12 -2.68
C VAL A 63 -16.75 -11.72 -2.12
N VAL A 64 -15.67 -11.04 -2.52
CA VAL A 64 -15.33 -9.70 -2.04
C VAL A 64 -16.29 -8.64 -2.56
N GLN A 65 -16.80 -8.76 -3.79
CA GLN A 65 -17.86 -7.90 -4.31
C GLN A 65 -19.13 -8.00 -3.46
N ARG A 66 -19.56 -9.21 -3.11
CA ARG A 66 -20.73 -9.40 -2.21
C ARG A 66 -20.49 -8.86 -0.80
N LEU A 67 -19.26 -8.96 -0.30
CA LEU A 67 -18.87 -8.31 0.96
C LEU A 67 -19.06 -6.79 0.88
N MET A 68 -18.63 -6.17 -0.22
CA MET A 68 -18.79 -4.72 -0.44
C MET A 68 -20.26 -4.32 -0.58
N GLU A 69 -21.07 -5.10 -1.32
CA GLU A 69 -22.52 -4.91 -1.42
C GLU A 69 -23.21 -5.01 -0.05
N ALA A 70 -22.66 -5.83 0.86
CA ALA A 70 -23.13 -5.96 2.24
C ALA A 70 -22.57 -4.87 3.20
N GLY A 71 -21.89 -3.85 2.67
CA GLY A 71 -21.41 -2.69 3.44
C GLY A 71 -19.93 -2.72 3.83
N CYS A 72 -19.15 -3.71 3.39
CA CYS A 72 -17.70 -3.68 3.59
C CYS A 72 -17.06 -2.54 2.80
N SER A 73 -16.20 -1.75 3.45
CA SER A 73 -15.49 -0.67 2.78
C SER A 73 -14.53 -1.18 1.71
N GLN A 74 -14.25 -0.36 0.70
CA GLN A 74 -13.32 -0.74 -0.37
C GLN A 74 -11.90 -1.01 0.15
N SER A 75 -11.42 -0.22 1.11
CA SER A 75 -10.08 -0.39 1.69
C SER A 75 -10.00 -1.67 2.53
N SER A 76 -11.03 -1.96 3.34
CA SER A 76 -11.12 -3.20 4.11
C SER A 76 -11.20 -4.43 3.18
N ALA A 77 -11.88 -4.31 2.05
CA ALA A 77 -11.94 -5.33 1.00
C ALA A 77 -10.59 -5.55 0.30
N LEU A 78 -9.86 -4.48 -0.02
CA LEU A 78 -8.51 -4.57 -0.60
C LEU A 78 -7.53 -5.26 0.35
N ASN A 79 -7.59 -4.97 1.65
CA ASN A 79 -6.76 -5.63 2.66
C ASN A 79 -6.97 -7.16 2.65
N LEU A 80 -8.24 -7.60 2.56
CA LEU A 80 -8.57 -9.02 2.47
C LEU A 80 -8.01 -9.66 1.18
N VAL A 81 -8.14 -8.95 0.05
CA VAL A 81 -7.63 -9.40 -1.25
C VAL A 81 -6.11 -9.60 -1.21
N ILE A 82 -5.37 -8.62 -0.69
CA ILE A 82 -3.90 -8.70 -0.56
C ILE A 82 -3.51 -9.86 0.36
N ALA A 83 -4.17 -10.00 1.52
CA ALA A 83 -3.90 -11.08 2.46
C ALA A 83 -4.20 -12.46 1.87
N HIS A 84 -5.32 -12.59 1.16
CA HIS A 84 -5.75 -13.82 0.51
C HIS A 84 -4.78 -14.24 -0.60
N GLU A 85 -4.47 -13.35 -1.54
CA GLU A 85 -3.52 -13.64 -2.63
C GLU A 85 -2.13 -14.00 -2.10
N ARG A 86 -1.67 -13.36 -1.02
CA ARG A 86 -0.42 -13.78 -0.34
C ARG A 86 -0.50 -15.18 0.25
N SER A 87 -1.63 -15.54 0.85
CA SER A 87 -1.83 -16.86 1.46
C SER A 87 -1.77 -18.01 0.43
N LEU A 88 -2.11 -17.74 -0.84
CA LEU A 88 -2.09 -18.72 -1.92
C LEU A 88 -0.67 -19.09 -2.39
N LYS A 89 0.35 -18.30 -2.03
CA LYS A 89 1.76 -18.52 -2.43
C LYS A 89 1.84 -18.75 -3.94
N GLY A 90 2.47 -19.83 -4.40
CA GLY A 90 2.67 -20.13 -5.83
C GLY A 90 1.39 -20.31 -6.65
N ALA A 91 0.23 -20.47 -6.01
CA ALA A 91 -1.06 -20.51 -6.70
C ALA A 91 -1.60 -19.11 -7.04
N SER A 92 -1.07 -18.05 -6.42
CA SER A 92 -1.44 -16.68 -6.77
C SER A 92 -0.78 -16.26 -8.07
N ARG A 93 -1.55 -15.63 -8.96
CA ARG A 93 -1.03 -14.98 -10.16
C ARG A 93 -0.02 -13.88 -9.84
N TRP A 94 -0.16 -13.24 -8.69
CA TRP A 94 0.72 -12.17 -8.22
C TRP A 94 1.88 -12.68 -7.36
N HIS A 95 2.12 -13.99 -7.28
CA HIS A 95 3.14 -14.56 -6.41
C HIS A 95 4.53 -13.93 -6.61
N ASN A 96 4.95 -13.73 -7.87
CA ASN A 96 6.25 -13.15 -8.18
C ASN A 96 6.37 -11.69 -7.74
N TYR A 97 5.27 -10.93 -7.77
CA TYR A 97 5.19 -9.56 -7.28
C TYR A 97 5.11 -9.51 -5.74
N LEU A 98 4.21 -10.27 -5.13
CA LEU A 98 3.98 -10.22 -3.67
C LEU A 98 5.19 -10.66 -2.84
N ARG A 99 6.12 -11.41 -3.45
CA ARG A 99 7.40 -11.81 -2.85
C ARG A 99 8.48 -10.72 -2.93
N THR A 100 8.34 -9.71 -3.79
CA THR A 100 9.32 -8.59 -3.87
C THR A 100 9.03 -7.49 -2.86
N ILE A 101 7.79 -7.38 -2.39
CA ILE A 101 7.42 -6.42 -1.34
C ILE A 101 7.61 -7.04 0.06
N PRO A 102 7.90 -6.22 1.10
CA PRO A 102 8.12 -6.72 2.45
C PRO A 102 6.89 -7.45 3.03
N PRO A 103 7.04 -8.27 4.07
CA PRO A 103 5.91 -8.98 4.68
C PRO A 103 4.85 -8.02 5.25
N TYR A 104 5.25 -6.85 5.73
CA TYR A 104 4.39 -5.76 6.22
C TYR A 104 5.21 -4.46 6.24
N GLU A 105 4.55 -3.32 6.40
CA GLU A 105 5.24 -2.05 6.72
C GLU A 105 5.25 -1.83 8.24
N PRO A 106 6.35 -1.32 8.82
CA PRO A 106 6.55 -1.23 10.28
C PRO A 106 5.77 -0.06 10.92
N LEU A 107 4.45 -0.01 10.71
CA LEU A 107 3.58 1.03 11.24
C LEU A 107 3.29 0.84 12.74
N PRO A 108 3.10 1.93 13.51
CA PRO A 108 2.80 1.87 14.95
C PRO A 108 1.67 0.92 15.36
N LEU A 109 0.66 0.72 14.50
CA LEU A 109 -0.43 -0.21 14.78
C LEU A 109 0.01 -1.68 14.97
N LEU A 110 1.20 -2.05 14.45
CA LEU A 110 1.79 -3.38 14.62
C LEU A 110 2.81 -3.45 15.76
N TRP A 111 3.14 -2.32 16.39
CA TRP A 111 4.16 -2.26 17.43
C TRP A 111 3.70 -2.94 18.73
N LYS A 112 4.68 -3.35 19.52
CA LYS A 112 4.45 -3.85 20.88
C LYS A 112 4.11 -2.71 21.82
N GLU A 113 3.50 -3.05 22.94
CA GLU A 113 3.10 -2.08 23.97
C GLU A 113 4.26 -1.19 24.46
N ALA A 114 5.43 -1.79 24.69
CA ALA A 114 6.63 -1.07 25.11
C ALA A 114 7.13 -0.07 24.05
N GLU A 115 6.92 -0.35 22.77
CA GLU A 115 7.30 0.55 21.68
C GLU A 115 6.27 1.68 21.51
N LEU A 116 4.99 1.38 21.67
CA LEU A 116 3.92 2.39 21.70
C LEU A 116 4.09 3.40 22.83
N GLN A 117 4.64 2.98 23.97
CA GLN A 117 4.96 3.89 25.07
C GLN A 117 5.92 5.01 24.67
N MET A 118 6.75 4.81 23.64
CA MET A 118 7.62 5.86 23.10
C MET A 118 6.84 7.00 22.43
N LEU A 119 5.59 6.76 22.04
CA LEU A 119 4.67 7.74 21.46
C LEU A 119 3.77 8.42 22.50
N HIS A 120 3.97 8.13 23.78
CA HIS A 120 3.13 8.64 24.84
C HIS A 120 3.10 10.18 24.85
N GLY A 121 1.91 10.76 24.97
CA GLY A 121 1.71 12.20 24.96
C GLY A 121 1.69 12.87 23.57
N THR A 122 1.86 12.11 22.48
CA THR A 122 1.84 12.65 21.10
C THR A 122 0.49 12.53 20.39
N GLY A 123 -0.49 11.83 20.97
CA GLY A 123 -1.76 11.44 20.32
C GLY A 123 -1.61 10.24 19.37
N LEU A 124 -0.43 10.07 18.74
CA LEU A 124 -0.16 8.96 17.82
C LEU A 124 -0.27 7.58 18.46
N GLU A 125 -0.04 7.48 19.77
CA GLU A 125 -0.27 6.26 20.54
C GLU A 125 -1.75 5.82 20.45
N GLU A 126 -2.66 6.74 20.70
CA GLU A 126 -4.10 6.48 20.70
C GLU A 126 -4.60 6.20 19.27
N ASP A 127 -4.11 6.97 18.29
CA ASP A 127 -4.43 6.75 16.87
C ASP A 127 -4.02 5.34 16.42
N ALA A 128 -2.82 4.88 16.79
CA ALA A 128 -2.33 3.55 16.46
C ALA A 128 -3.21 2.45 17.06
N ARG A 129 -3.60 2.59 18.33
CA ARG A 129 -4.49 1.64 19.03
C ARG A 129 -5.88 1.61 18.42
N THR A 130 -6.44 2.79 18.15
CA THR A 130 -7.77 2.94 17.53
C THR A 130 -7.78 2.33 16.14
N ARG A 131 -6.75 2.62 15.33
CA ARG A 131 -6.63 2.05 13.98
C ARG A 131 -6.52 0.53 14.02
N LYS A 132 -5.72 -0.03 14.93
CA LYS A 132 -5.60 -1.48 15.12
C LYS A 132 -6.96 -2.10 15.47
N ARG A 133 -7.67 -1.52 16.44
CA ARG A 133 -8.99 -2.00 16.88
C ARG A 133 -9.99 -2.02 15.73
N GLN A 134 -10.08 -0.93 14.96
CA GLN A 134 -10.97 -0.84 13.80
C GLN A 134 -10.67 -1.94 12.77
N LEU A 135 -9.40 -2.19 12.47
CA LEU A 135 -9.01 -3.25 11.53
C LEU A 135 -9.35 -4.65 12.04
N GLN A 136 -9.27 -4.89 13.35
CA GLN A 136 -9.67 -6.16 13.96
C GLN A 136 -11.19 -6.37 13.92
N GLU A 137 -11.97 -5.31 14.15
CA GLU A 137 -13.44 -5.32 14.03
C GLU A 137 -13.89 -5.55 12.58
N ASP A 138 -13.22 -4.89 11.61
CA ASP A 138 -13.43 -5.11 10.19
C ASP A 138 -13.15 -6.56 9.81
N TYR A 139 -12.00 -7.10 10.25
CA TYR A 139 -11.63 -8.50 10.01
C TYR A 139 -12.65 -9.48 10.60
N ALA A 140 -13.10 -9.26 11.83
CA ALA A 140 -14.10 -10.09 12.47
C ALA A 140 -15.42 -10.10 11.68
N SER A 141 -15.89 -8.93 11.26
CA SER A 141 -17.11 -8.75 10.46
C SER A 141 -17.01 -9.42 9.09
N ILE A 142 -15.88 -9.22 8.40
CA ILE A 142 -15.56 -9.89 7.13
C ILE A 142 -15.60 -11.40 7.30
N MET A 143 -14.92 -11.94 8.32
CA MET A 143 -14.86 -13.38 8.53
C MET A 143 -16.21 -13.97 8.94
N GLN A 144 -17.06 -13.22 9.66
CA GLN A 144 -18.44 -13.62 9.91
C GLN A 144 -19.24 -13.77 8.61
N PHE A 145 -19.14 -12.80 7.70
CA PHE A 145 -19.79 -12.88 6.38
C PHE A 145 -19.23 -14.02 5.52
N VAL A 146 -17.91 -14.20 5.49
CA VAL A 146 -17.30 -15.32 4.77
C VAL A 146 -17.79 -16.64 5.37
N ARG A 147 -18.03 -16.71 6.69
CA ARG A 147 -18.59 -17.88 7.38
C ARG A 147 -20.09 -18.11 7.12
N SER A 148 -20.86 -17.13 6.69
CA SER A 148 -22.27 -17.33 6.29
C SER A 148 -22.45 -17.60 4.79
N SER A 149 -21.43 -17.33 3.97
CA SER A 149 -21.47 -17.56 2.51
C SER A 149 -21.55 -19.04 2.10
N PRO A 150 -22.08 -19.40 0.92
CA PRO A 150 -22.13 -20.80 0.48
C PRO A 150 -20.77 -21.52 0.50
N GLN A 151 -20.77 -22.82 0.83
CA GLN A 151 -19.54 -23.62 0.86
C GLN A 151 -18.88 -23.69 -0.52
N SER A 152 -17.58 -23.42 -0.57
CA SER A 152 -16.76 -23.46 -1.78
C SER A 152 -15.28 -23.54 -1.42
N ASN A 153 -14.43 -23.99 -2.36
CA ASN A 153 -12.98 -23.97 -2.18
C ASN A 153 -12.45 -22.55 -1.90
N LEU A 154 -13.04 -21.54 -2.57
CA LEU A 154 -12.69 -20.15 -2.36
C LEU A 154 -13.00 -19.70 -0.94
N ARG A 155 -14.21 -19.98 -0.43
CA ARG A 155 -14.58 -19.72 0.96
C ARG A 155 -13.59 -20.38 1.93
N SER A 156 -13.31 -21.66 1.74
CA SER A 156 -12.36 -22.39 2.59
C SER A 156 -10.95 -21.78 2.55
N SER A 157 -10.54 -21.19 1.42
CA SER A 157 -9.26 -20.49 1.32
C SER A 157 -9.26 -19.12 1.99
N LEU A 158 -10.36 -18.36 1.91
CA LEU A 158 -10.51 -17.07 2.60
C LEU A 158 -10.51 -17.27 4.12
N LEU A 159 -11.16 -18.33 4.62
CA LEU A 159 -11.17 -18.66 6.05
C LEU A 159 -9.80 -19.09 6.62
N ARG A 160 -8.81 -19.36 5.77
CA ARG A 160 -7.42 -19.61 6.21
C ARG A 160 -6.61 -18.33 6.40
N VAL A 161 -7.11 -17.19 5.92
CA VAL A 161 -6.48 -15.89 6.17
C VAL A 161 -6.64 -15.57 7.65
N SER A 162 -5.54 -15.34 8.34
CA SER A 162 -5.51 -14.95 9.75
C SER A 162 -5.66 -13.44 9.94
N GLU A 163 -6.01 -13.01 11.15
CA GLU A 163 -6.09 -11.60 11.52
C GLU A 163 -4.74 -10.90 11.32
N GLU A 164 -3.63 -11.54 11.72
CA GLU A 164 -2.28 -11.01 11.55
C GLU A 164 -1.97 -10.75 10.07
N GLN A 165 -2.30 -11.69 9.18
CA GLN A 165 -2.12 -11.52 7.73
C GLN A 165 -2.97 -10.38 7.17
N TYR A 166 -4.17 -10.18 7.71
CA TYR A 166 -5.04 -9.07 7.34
C TYR A 166 -4.45 -7.72 7.80
N LEU A 167 -3.95 -7.63 9.03
CA LEU A 167 -3.29 -6.42 9.55
C LEU A 167 -2.02 -6.10 8.75
N PHE A 168 -1.21 -7.09 8.42
CA PHE A 168 -0.03 -6.92 7.55
C PHE A 168 -0.43 -6.40 6.17
N ALA A 169 -1.46 -6.98 5.56
CA ALA A 169 -1.98 -6.50 4.30
C ALA A 169 -2.47 -5.05 4.36
N ALA A 170 -3.11 -4.64 5.46
CA ALA A 170 -3.54 -3.26 5.66
C ALA A 170 -2.37 -2.27 5.65
N THR A 171 -1.23 -2.63 6.27
CA THR A 171 -0.03 -1.77 6.24
C THR A 171 0.60 -1.65 4.84
N LEU A 172 0.50 -2.70 4.03
CA LEU A 172 0.96 -2.68 2.64
C LEU A 172 0.02 -1.85 1.77
N ALA A 173 -1.29 -2.00 1.95
CA ALA A 173 -2.27 -1.19 1.23
C ALA A 173 -2.07 0.30 1.52
N SER A 174 -1.91 0.69 2.80
CA SER A 174 -1.73 2.10 3.16
C SER A 174 -0.46 2.76 2.61
N SER A 175 0.56 1.97 2.26
CA SER A 175 1.83 2.48 1.76
C SER A 175 1.98 2.40 0.24
N ARG A 176 1.25 1.49 -0.42
CA ARG A 176 1.49 1.11 -1.83
C ARG A 176 0.26 1.16 -2.72
N ALA A 177 -0.94 1.30 -2.16
CA ALA A 177 -2.15 1.34 -2.96
C ALA A 177 -2.30 2.70 -3.64
N PHE A 178 -2.76 2.66 -4.90
CA PHE A 178 -3.14 3.84 -5.67
C PHE A 178 -4.61 3.74 -6.03
N PHE A 179 -5.30 4.87 -6.05
CA PHE A 179 -6.57 4.95 -6.77
C PHE A 179 -6.30 4.91 -8.28
N VAL A 180 -6.73 3.85 -8.95
CA VAL A 180 -6.46 3.62 -10.39
C VAL A 180 -7.54 4.26 -11.26
N ASP A 181 -8.80 3.90 -11.03
CA ASP A 181 -9.99 4.42 -11.70
C ASP A 181 -11.25 3.98 -10.93
N GLU A 182 -12.44 4.41 -11.34
CA GLU A 182 -13.70 4.02 -10.69
C GLU A 182 -13.96 2.50 -10.71
N ALA A 183 -13.45 1.78 -11.70
CA ALA A 183 -13.71 0.35 -11.85
C ALA A 183 -12.82 -0.53 -10.96
N HIS A 184 -11.63 -0.06 -10.58
CA HIS A 184 -10.70 -0.78 -9.71
C HIS A 184 -10.57 -0.15 -8.32
N GLY A 185 -10.86 1.16 -8.22
CA GLY A 185 -10.46 2.10 -7.17
C GLY A 185 -9.06 1.83 -6.62
N GLU A 186 -8.94 1.68 -5.30
CA GLU A 186 -7.65 1.40 -4.65
C GLU A 186 -7.10 0.02 -5.02
N ALA A 187 -5.84 -0.02 -5.43
CA ALA A 187 -5.18 -1.24 -5.84
C ALA A 187 -3.66 -1.18 -5.73
N LEU A 188 -3.02 -2.35 -5.63
CA LEU A 188 -1.58 -2.46 -5.80
C LEU A 188 -1.23 -2.58 -7.27
N VAL A 189 -0.30 -1.75 -7.73
CA VAL A 189 0.13 -1.69 -9.13
C VAL A 189 1.57 -2.19 -9.23
N PRO A 190 1.80 -3.46 -9.64
CA PRO A 190 3.15 -4.02 -9.72
C PRO A 190 4.07 -3.13 -10.54
N PHE A 191 5.31 -2.94 -10.07
CA PHE A 191 6.32 -2.00 -10.60
C PHE A 191 6.11 -0.54 -10.18
N ALA A 192 4.89 0.00 -10.27
CA ALA A 192 4.63 1.40 -9.93
C ALA A 192 4.85 1.68 -8.43
N ASP A 193 4.56 0.71 -7.57
CA ASP A 193 4.76 0.79 -6.13
C ASP A 193 6.21 0.58 -5.66
N VAL A 194 7.15 0.32 -6.60
CA VAL A 194 8.59 0.25 -6.33
C VAL A 194 9.24 1.64 -6.41
N PHE A 195 8.55 2.63 -6.99
CA PHE A 195 9.02 4.00 -6.97
C PHE A 195 8.95 4.55 -5.54
N ASN A 196 10.11 4.93 -5.01
CA ASN A 196 10.18 5.57 -3.71
C ASN A 196 9.52 6.96 -3.77
N HIS A 197 8.87 7.37 -2.68
CA HIS A 197 8.55 8.77 -2.49
C HIS A 197 9.84 9.60 -2.45
N LYS A 198 9.89 10.68 -3.22
CA LYS A 198 10.94 11.69 -3.05
C LYS A 198 10.70 12.34 -1.69
N VAL A 199 11.40 11.90 -0.66
CA VAL A 199 11.70 12.77 0.47
C VAL A 199 12.48 13.92 -0.14
N ALA A 200 11.92 15.13 -0.16
CA ALA A 200 12.72 16.30 -0.42
C ALA A 200 13.82 16.30 0.65
N LEU A 201 15.02 15.85 0.27
CA LEU A 201 16.21 16.02 1.08
C LEU A 201 16.30 17.54 1.28
N VAL A 202 15.97 18.00 2.49
CA VAL A 202 16.45 19.30 2.93
C VAL A 202 17.97 19.16 2.87
N PRO A 203 18.68 19.94 2.03
CA PRO A 203 20.13 19.88 2.01
C PRO A 203 20.64 20.12 3.43
N ASP A 204 21.59 19.32 3.90
CA ASP A 204 22.19 19.43 5.24
C ASP A 204 22.81 20.82 5.51
N ASP A 205 22.94 21.66 4.48
CA ASP A 205 23.50 23.02 4.53
C ASP A 205 22.44 24.14 4.61
N ALA A 206 21.18 23.84 4.88
CA ALA A 206 20.21 24.88 5.23
C ALA A 206 20.49 25.39 6.66
N THR A 207 21.50 26.24 6.81
CA THR A 207 21.66 27.09 7.98
C THR A 207 20.33 27.80 8.25
N LEU A 208 19.79 27.59 9.44
CA LEU A 208 18.64 28.31 9.98
C LEU A 208 19.04 29.79 10.17
N GLU A 209 19.01 30.57 9.09
CA GLU A 209 19.01 32.02 9.18
C GLU A 209 17.74 32.57 8.54
N GLY A 210 16.93 33.24 9.36
CA GLY A 210 15.88 34.14 8.87
C GLY A 210 14.44 33.67 9.01
N PHE A 211 14.05 33.07 10.15
CA PHE A 211 12.66 33.22 10.61
C PHE A 211 12.55 34.57 11.33
N ASP A 212 12.47 35.66 10.55
CA ASP A 212 12.11 36.97 11.10
C ASP A 212 10.58 37.05 11.18
N GLY A 213 10.07 36.72 12.35
CA GLY A 213 8.71 37.01 12.75
C GLY A 213 8.55 38.51 12.98
N ALA A 214 8.19 39.25 11.94
CA ALA A 214 7.73 40.63 12.08
C ALA A 214 6.23 40.69 11.74
N GLY A 215 5.41 40.57 12.79
CA GLY A 215 4.03 41.04 12.73
C GLY A 215 4.01 42.53 12.40
N LYS A 216 3.33 42.90 11.33
CA LYS A 216 2.94 44.28 11.07
C LYS A 216 1.43 44.40 11.27
N ASN A 217 1.09 45.02 12.40
CA ASN A 217 -0.14 45.79 12.55
C ASN A 217 -0.04 47.04 11.65
N GLY A 218 -1.16 47.36 11.00
CA GLY A 218 -1.50 48.64 10.36
C GLY A 218 -2.92 48.42 9.83
N ASP A 219 -3.98 48.84 10.51
CA ASP A 219 -4.39 50.24 10.69
C ASP A 219 -4.13 51.07 9.44
N ASP A 220 -5.19 51.28 8.68
CA ASP A 220 -5.45 52.50 7.92
C ASP A 220 -6.95 52.55 7.60
N GLY A 221 -7.63 53.48 8.26
CA GLY A 221 -8.95 53.94 7.85
C GLY A 221 -8.88 54.96 6.72
N ASP A 222 -10.04 55.12 6.08
CA ASP A 222 -10.60 56.32 5.42
C ASP A 222 -9.84 57.02 4.28
N ASP A 223 -10.39 56.93 3.07
CA ASP A 223 -11.05 58.06 2.38
C ASP A 223 -11.30 57.70 0.90
N GLY A 224 -12.56 57.76 0.47
CA GLY A 224 -12.99 57.60 -0.94
C GLY A 224 -14.47 57.31 -1.11
#